data_AF-A0A965PQ78-F1
#
_entry.id   AF-A0A965PQ78-F1
#
_cell.length_a   1.000
_cell.length_b   1.000
_cell.length_c   1.000
_cell.angle_alpha   90.00
_cell.angle_beta   90.00
_cell.angle_gamma   90.00
#
_symmetry.space_group_name_H-M   'P 1'
#
loop_
_entity.id
_entity.type
_entity.pdbx_description
1 polymer ?
#
loop_
_entity_poly.entity_id
_entity_poly.type
_entity_poly.pdbx_seq_one_letter_code
_entity_poly.pdbx_strand_id
1 'polypeptide(L)' 'MALSKSVEESVKEAESHLRNALSYSARQESPYVSCVIADMIAKLDQLIQTDKFLDKVEGMMKKYEGGENPYGQ' A
#
# COMPACT_ATOMS: atom_id res chain seq x y z
N MET A 1 -12.51 5.38 3.01
CA MET A 1 -12.04 5.57 4.42
C MET A 1 -10.62 5.04 4.52
N ALA A 2 -9.66 5.89 4.88
CA ALA A 2 -8.25 5.54 5.01
C ALA A 2 -7.99 4.42 6.04
N LEU A 3 -6.92 3.65 5.81
CA LEU A 3 -6.26 2.83 6.83
C LEU A 3 -6.03 3.63 8.12
N SER A 4 -6.28 3.00 9.26
CA SER A 4 -5.92 3.63 10.53
C SER A 4 -4.40 3.81 10.61
N LYS A 5 -3.97 4.90 11.23
CA LYS A 5 -2.54 5.20 11.38
C LYS A 5 -1.77 4.06 12.05
N SER A 6 -2.38 3.41 13.05
CA SER A 6 -1.81 2.24 13.72
C SER A 6 -1.59 1.06 12.77
N VAL A 7 -2.52 0.80 11.85
CA VAL A 7 -2.37 -0.27 10.86
C VAL A 7 -1.35 0.12 9.80
N GLU A 8 -1.33 1.37 9.31
CA GLU A 8 -0.31 1.83 8.36
C GLU A 8 1.11 1.72 8.93
N GLU A 9 1.30 2.12 10.20
CA GLU A 9 2.59 2.00 10.89
C GLU A 9 3.01 0.52 11.05
N SER A 10 2.12 -0.35 11.53
CA SER A 10 2.43 -1.78 11.65
C SER A 10 2.73 -2.45 10.31
N VAL A 11 2.04 -2.06 9.23
CA VAL A 11 2.32 -2.58 7.87
C VAL A 11 3.71 -2.13 7.40
N LYS A 12 4.11 -0.88 7.63
CA LYS A 12 5.45 -0.38 7.29
C LYS A 12 6.55 -1.06 8.10
N GLU A 13 6.29 -1.33 9.38
CA GLU A 13 7.21 -2.11 10.22
C GLU A 13 7.36 -3.54 9.67
N ALA A 14 6.25 -4.20 9.31
CA ALA A 14 6.27 -5.52 8.70
C ALA A 14 7.06 -5.52 7.36
N GLU A 15 6.88 -4.49 6.53
CA GLU A 15 7.65 -4.32 5.30
C GLU A 15 9.15 -4.21 5.57
N SER A 16 9.55 -3.44 6.59
CA SER A 16 10.96 -3.33 7.02
C SER A 16 11.53 -4.69 7.44
N HIS A 17 10.77 -5.46 8.22
CA HIS A 17 11.18 -6.82 8.60
C HIS A 17 11.30 -7.76 7.40
N LEU A 18 10.38 -7.68 6.44
CA LEU A 18 10.44 -8.47 5.21
C LEU A 18 11.62 -8.08 4.33
N ARG A 19 11.98 -6.79 4.24
CA ARG A 19 13.18 -6.34 3.53
C ARG A 19 14.46 -6.89 4.15
N ASN A 20 14.53 -6.98 5.48
CA ASN A 20 15.63 -7.64 6.17
C ASN A 20 15.64 -9.15 5.87
N ALA A 21 14.49 -9.82 5.95
CA ALA A 21 14.36 -11.24 5.60
C ALA A 21 14.78 -11.51 4.14
N LEU A 22 14.43 -10.63 3.21
CA LEU A 22 14.86 -10.72 1.81
C LEU A 22 16.39 -10.68 1.69
N SER A 23 17.04 -9.75 2.40
CA SER A 23 18.51 -9.64 2.40
C SER A 23 19.20 -10.91 2.89
N TYR A 24 18.63 -11.57 3.91
CA TYR A 24 19.14 -12.84 4.42
C TYR A 24 18.87 -14.01 3.49
N SER A 25 17.64 -14.11 2.96
CA SER A 25 17.23 -15.19 2.05
C SER A 25 17.98 -15.15 0.72
N ALA A 26 18.28 -13.97 0.19
CA ALA A 26 19.02 -13.79 -1.06
C ALA A 26 20.44 -14.38 -1.03
N ARG A 27 21.00 -14.64 0.16
CA ARG A 27 22.36 -15.19 0.34
C ARG A 27 22.38 -16.66 0.73
N GLN A 28 21.31 -17.14 1.37
CA GLN A 28 21.32 -18.42 2.09
C GLN A 28 20.30 -19.42 1.56
N GLU A 29 19.26 -18.96 0.87
CA GLU A 29 18.09 -19.77 0.53
C GLU A 29 17.91 -19.96 -0.97
N SER A 30 17.00 -20.88 -1.33
CA SER A 30 16.57 -21.08 -2.71
C SER A 30 15.95 -19.80 -3.30
N PRO A 31 16.18 -19.48 -4.59
CA PRO A 31 15.62 -18.30 -5.25
C PRO A 31 14.10 -18.16 -5.10
N TYR A 32 13.38 -19.28 -4.97
CA TYR A 32 11.94 -19.29 -4.74
C TYR A 32 11.55 -18.53 -3.46
N VAL A 33 12.30 -18.70 -2.37
CA VAL A 33 12.05 -18.04 -1.08
C VAL A 33 12.19 -16.51 -1.21
N SER A 34 13.29 -16.06 -1.83
CA SER A 34 13.53 -14.65 -2.11
C SER A 34 12.44 -14.03 -2.98
N CYS A 35 11.96 -14.76 -3.98
CA CYS A 35 10.88 -14.32 -4.87
C CYS A 35 9.56 -14.11 -4.10
N VAL A 36 9.18 -15.09 -3.26
CA VAL A 36 7.96 -15.01 -2.45
C VAL A 36 8.03 -13.85 -1.44
N ILE A 37 9.18 -13.61 -0.81
CA ILE A 37 9.35 -12.47 0.12
C ILE A 37 9.20 -11.14 -0.63
N ALA A 38 9.78 -11.02 -1.83
CA ALA A 38 9.64 -9.83 -2.66
C ALA A 38 8.17 -9.56 -3.05
N ASP A 39 7.43 -10.61 -3.42
CA ASP A 39 5.99 -10.52 -3.71
C ASP A 39 5.18 -10.05 -2.49
N MET A 40 5.51 -10.52 -1.28
CA MET A 40 4.86 -10.06 -0.05
C MET A 40 5.10 -8.57 0.18
N ILE A 41 6.33 -8.09 0.00
CA ILE A 41 6.68 -6.66 0.12
C ILE A 41 5.85 -5.84 -0.88
N ALA A 42 5.78 -6.27 -2.14
CA ALA A 42 5.03 -5.58 -3.17
C ALA A 42 3.52 -5.49 -2.85
N LYS A 43 2.94 -6.55 -2.30
CA LYS A 43 1.53 -6.57 -1.88
C LYS A 43 1.24 -5.62 -0.72
N LEU A 44 2.16 -5.50 0.25
CA LEU A 44 2.00 -4.56 1.36
C LEU A 44 2.05 -3.10 0.90
N ASP A 45 2.96 -2.76 -0.03
CA ASP A 45 3.02 -1.41 -0.60
C ASP A 45 1.74 -1.11 -1.42
N GLN A 46 1.30 -2.06 -2.24
CA GLN A 46 0.04 -1.95 -2.99
C GLN A 46 -1.17 -1.72 -2.07
N LEU A 47 -1.22 -2.37 -0.90
CA LEU A 47 -2.29 -2.17 0.07
C LEU A 47 -2.38 -0.70 0.52
N ILE A 48 -1.25 -0.07 0.86
CA ILE A 48 -1.21 1.33 1.31
C ILE A 48 -1.57 2.28 0.15
N GLN A 49 -1.05 2.02 -1.05
CA GLN A 49 -1.30 2.90 -2.20
C GLN A 49 -2.75 2.81 -2.69
N THR A 50 -3.32 1.60 -2.70
CA THR A 50 -4.68 1.36 -3.16
C THR A 50 -5.68 2.02 -2.22
N ASP A 51 -5.47 1.92 -0.90
CA ASP A 51 -6.29 2.61 0.10
C ASP A 51 -6.30 4.13 -0.12
N LYS A 52 -5.11 4.74 -0.26
CA LYS A 52 -4.96 6.18 -0.56
C LYS A 52 -5.59 6.57 -1.88
N PHE A 53 -5.53 5.70 -2.88
CA PHE A 53 -6.15 5.93 -4.18
C PHE A 53 -7.68 5.91 -4.08
N LEU A 54 -8.25 4.89 -3.42
CA LEU A 54 -9.69 4.77 -3.22
C LEU A 54 -10.25 5.95 -2.44
N ASP A 55 -9.56 6.42 -1.40
CA ASP A 55 -9.94 7.62 -0.65
C ASP A 55 -10.01 8.89 -1.53
N LYS A 56 -9.03 9.06 -2.43
CA LYS A 56 -9.05 10.18 -3.39
C LYS A 56 -10.23 10.05 -4.36
N VAL A 57 -10.51 8.84 -4.83
CA VAL A 57 -11.64 8.57 -5.73
C VAL A 57 -12.98 8.85 -5.05
N GLU A 58 -13.17 8.38 -3.82
CA GLU A 58 -14.35 8.67 -2.99
C GLU A 58 -14.52 10.19 -2.78
N GLY A 59 -13.43 10.88 -2.46
CA GLY A 59 -13.41 12.34 -2.30
C GLY A 59 -13.77 13.09 -3.58
N MET A 60 -13.31 12.60 -4.74
CA MET A 60 -13.70 13.15 -6.04
C MET A 60 -15.18 12.91 -6.34
N MET A 61 -15.67 11.68 -6.18
CA MET A 61 -17.08 11.34 -6.44
C MET A 61 -18.04 12.19 -5.61
N LYS A 62 -17.76 12.37 -4.31
CA LYS A 62 -18.57 13.24 -3.44
C LYS A 62 -18.62 14.69 -3.90
N LYS A 63 -17.52 15.23 -4.44
CA LYS A 63 -17.49 16.59 -5.01
C LYS A 63 -18.38 16.70 -6.24
N TYR A 64 -18.39 15.69 -7.11
CA TYR A 64 -19.30 15.65 -8.26
C TYR A 64 -20.77 15.50 -7.84
N GLU A 65 -21.07 14.70 -6.82
CA GLU A 65 -22.44 14.51 -6.30
C GLU A 65 -22.98 15.75 -5.56
N GLY A 66 -22.11 16.53 -4.91
CA GLY A 66 -22.46 17.75 -4.17
C GLY A 66 -22.82 18.97 -5.02
N GLY A 67 -22.84 18.86 -6.35
CA GLY A 67 -23.21 19.96 -7.25
C GLY A 67 -22.13 21.03 -7.44
N GLU A 68 -20.93 20.86 -6.88
CA GLU A 68 -19.78 21.72 -7.19
C GLU A 68 -19.25 21.36 -8.59
N ASN A 69 -19.69 22.10 -9.59
CA ASN A 69 -19.14 22.05 -10.94
C ASN A 69 -17.65 22.48 -10.90
N PRO A 70 -16.67 21.59 -11.15
CA PRO A 70 -15.26 21.97 -11.14
C PRO A 70 -14.87 22.93 -12.28
N TYR A 71 -15.79 23.20 -13.20
CA TYR A 71 -15.62 24.09 -14.35
C TYR A 71 -16.47 25.36 -14.30
N GLY A 72 -17.09 25.70 -13.17
CA GLY A 72 -17.73 27.00 -12.89
C GLY A 72 -18.42 27.70 -14.06
N GLN A 73 -19.73 27.50 -14.21
CA GLN A 73 -20.65 28.51 -14.74
C GLN A 73 -21.84 28.61 -13.79
#